data_AF-A0A7C3XHM9-F1
#
_entry.id   AF-A0A7C3XHM9-F1
#
_cell.length_a   1.000
_cell.length_b   1.000
_cell.length_c   1.000
_cell.angle_alpha   90.00
_cell.angle_beta   90.00
_cell.angle_gamma   90.00
#
_symmetry.space_group_name_H-M   'P 1'
#
loop_
_entity.id
_entity.type
_entity.pdbx_description
1 polymer ?
#
loop_
_entity_poly.entity_id
_entity_poly.type
_entity_poly.pdbx_seq_one_letter_code
_entity_poly.pdbx_strand_id
1 'polypeptide(L)' 'MKEKACKNCHFISMGNICPNCKSTNLSEDWAGLVIVLDVEKSDISRMIGAKTPGKYAIHVR' A
#
# COMPACT_ATOMS: atom_id res chain seq x y z
N MET A 1 -4.62 -16.61 3.74
CA MET A 1 -3.69 -15.85 2.87
C MET A 1 -3.17 -14.67 3.67
N LYS A 2 -1.86 -14.39 3.63
CA LYS A 2 -1.24 -13.28 4.37
C LYS A 2 -1.28 -12.00 3.55
N GLU A 3 -1.39 -10.87 4.23
CA GLU A 3 -1.29 -9.54 3.61
C GLU A 3 0.16 -9.26 3.20
N LYS A 4 0.35 -8.81 1.96
CA LYS A 4 1.65 -8.43 1.40
C LYS A 4 1.63 -6.96 1.00
N ALA A 5 2.72 -6.25 1.25
CA ALA A 5 2.90 -4.87 0.82
C ALA A 5 3.76 -4.82 -0.45
N CYS A 6 3.34 -4.02 -1.43
CA CYS A 6 4.12 -3.81 -2.64
C CYS A 6 5.37 -2.97 -2.36
N LYS A 7 6.56 -3.43 -2.75
CA LYS A 7 7.81 -2.65 -2.57
C LYS A 7 7.88 -1.37 -3.41
N ASN A 8 7.05 -1.26 -4.46
CA ASN A 8 7.08 -0.12 -5.38
C ASN A 8 6.12 1.01 -4.98
N CYS A 9 4.93 0.67 -4.46
CA CYS A 9 3.89 1.66 -4.16
C CYS A 9 3.27 1.49 -2.77
N HIS A 10 3.81 0.57 -1.97
CA HIS A 10 3.44 0.29 -0.58
C HIS A 10 2.00 -0.18 -0.36
N PHE A 11 1.21 -0.36 -1.42
CA PHE A 11 -0.16 -0.87 -1.34
C PHE A 11 -0.18 -2.30 -0.79
N ILE A 12 -1.05 -2.55 0.17
CA ILE A 12 -1.22 -3.84 0.82
C ILE A 12 -2.36 -4.61 0.13
N SER A 13 -2.08 -5.84 -0.29
CA SER A 13 -3.07 -6.75 -0.88
C SER A 13 -2.79 -8.20 -0.49
N MET A 14 -3.75 -9.10 -0.79
CA MET A 14 -3.61 -10.54 -0.52
C MET A 14 -3.12 -11.35 -1.74
N GLY A 15 -2.83 -10.69 -2.86
CA GLY A 15 -2.44 -11.33 -4.12
C GLY A 15 -0.94 -11.36 -4.36
N ASN A 16 -0.52 -12.08 -5.42
CA ASN A 16 0.87 -12.09 -5.89
C ASN A 16 1.18 -10.95 -6.88
N ILE A 17 0.16 -10.18 -7.28
CA ILE A 17 0.28 -9.00 -8.14
C ILE A 17 -0.37 -7.84 -7.42
N CYS A 18 0.34 -6.71 -7.35
CA CYS A 18 -0.18 -5.49 -6.77
C CYS A 18 -1.37 -4.98 -7.62
N PRO A 19 -2.57 -4.81 -7.04
CA PRO A 19 -3.72 -4.34 -7.81
C PRO A 19 -3.55 -2.91 -8.29
N ASN A 20 -2.76 -2.10 -7.57
CA ASN A 20 -2.53 -0.67 -7.81
C ASN A 20 -1.54 -0.42 -8.95
N CYS A 21 -0.32 -0.98 -8.87
CA CYS A 21 0.75 -0.72 -9.85
C CYS A 21 1.14 -1.92 -10.73
N LYS A 22 0.46 -3.06 -10.57
CA LYS A 22 0.72 -4.33 -11.30
C LYS A 22 2.10 -4.96 -11.09
N SER A 23 2.90 -4.45 -10.15
CA SER A 23 4.15 -5.09 -9.73
C SER A 23 3.92 -6.46 -9.09
N THR A 24 4.82 -7.40 -9.36
CA THR A 24 4.92 -8.71 -8.69
C THR A 24 5.87 -8.69 -7.49
N ASN A 25 6.52 -7.55 -7.21
CA ASN A 25 7.44 -7.39 -6.09
C ASN A 25 6.67 -6.97 -4.82
N LEU A 26 6.14 -7.97 -4.11
CA LEU A 26 5.46 -7.79 -2.82
C LEU A 26 6.21 -8.52 -1.70
N SER A 27 6.13 -7.96 -0.49
CA SER A 27 6.75 -8.51 0.72
C SER A 27 5.72 -8.82 1.79
N GLU A 28 5.96 -9.90 2.54
CA GLU A 28 5.25 -10.22 3.78
C GLU A 28 5.84 -9.48 4.99
N ASP A 29 7.09 -8.99 4.90
CA ASP A 29 7.74 -8.21 5.96
C ASP A 29 7.54 -6.71 5.69
N TRP A 30 6.55 -6.15 6.36
CA TRP A 30 6.21 -4.73 6.31
C TRP A 30 5.68 -4.25 7.65
N ALA A 31 5.80 -2.95 7.93
CA ALA A 31 5.40 -2.34 9.18
C ALA A 31 4.72 -0.98 8.98
N GLY A 32 3.83 -0.64 9.93
CA GLY A 32 2.99 0.55 9.88
C GLY A 32 1.82 0.37 8.91
N LEU A 33 0.61 0.67 9.35
CA LEU A 33 -0.61 0.54 8.55
C LEU A 33 -1.28 1.92 8.42
N VAL A 34 -1.52 2.35 7.19
CA VAL A 34 -2.35 3.50 6.88
C VAL A 34 -3.51 3.06 6.00
N ILE A 35 -4.71 3.49 6.36
CA ILE A 35 -5.92 3.25 5.57
C ILE A 35 -6.37 4.60 5.02
N VAL A 36 -6.32 4.74 3.70
CA VAL A 36 -6.80 5.94 2.99
C VAL A 36 -8.21 5.65 2.49
N LEU A 37 -9.20 6.39 3.03
CA LEU A 37 -10.60 6.28 2.64
C LEU A 37 -10.95 7.25 1.51
N ASP A 38 -10.51 8.50 1.63
CA ASP A 38 -10.71 9.57 0.65
C ASP A 38 -9.34 10.21 0.38
N VAL A 39 -8.85 10.09 -0.85
CA VAL A 39 -7.53 10.58 -1.25
C VAL A 39 -7.51 12.11 -1.31
N GLU A 40 -8.59 12.73 -1.74
CA GLU A 40 -8.68 14.19 -1.96
C GLU A 40 -8.73 14.94 -0.62
N LYS A 41 -9.43 14.37 0.37
CA LYS A 41 -9.61 15.00 1.69
C LYS A 41 -8.54 14.65 2.72
N SER A 42 -7.67 13.68 2.44
CA SER A 42 -6.67 13.21 3.40
C SER A 42 -5.34 13.97 3.24
N ASP A 43 -4.87 14.60 4.30
CA ASP A 43 -3.49 15.12 4.32
C ASP A 43 -2.47 13.97 4.38
N ILE A 44 -2.85 12.85 5.00
CA ILE A 44 -1.99 11.66 5.11
C ILE A 44 -1.77 11.04 3.73
N SER A 45 -2.79 10.95 2.88
CA SER A 45 -2.64 10.41 1.51
C SER A 45 -1.63 11.23 0.71
N ARG A 46 -1.70 12.57 0.81
CA ARG A 46 -0.74 13.50 0.18
C ARG A 46 0.67 13.31 0.74
N MET A 47 0.81 13.15 2.05
CA MET A 47 2.11 12.96 2.69
C MET A 47 2.80 11.66 2.26
N ILE A 48 2.05 10.57 2.09
CA ILE A 48 2.59 9.27 1.66
C ILE A 48 2.58 9.05 0.15
N GLY A 49 2.07 10.02 -0.63
CA GLY A 49 1.94 9.90 -2.09
C GLY A 49 0.90 8.88 -2.56
N ALA A 50 -0.09 8.53 -1.73
CA ALA A 50 -1.16 7.62 -2.11
C ALA A 50 -2.11 8.29 -3.11
N LYS A 51 -2.33 7.62 -4.24
CA LYS A 51 -3.21 8.09 -5.34
C LYS A 51 -4.56 7.39 -5.41
N THR A 52 -4.71 6.29 -4.67
CA THR A 52 -5.93 5.48 -4.66
C THR A 52 -6.31 5.13 -3.23
N PRO A 53 -7.61 5.02 -2.90
CA PRO A 53 -8.05 4.56 -1.60
C PRO A 53 -7.64 3.11 -1.38
N GLY A 54 -7.28 2.78 -0.14
CA GLY A 54 -6.81 1.44 0.22
C GLY A 54 -5.88 1.42 1.41
N LYS A 55 -5.27 0.26 1.63
CA LYS A 55 -4.33 0.01 2.71
C LYS A 55 -2.91 0.17 2.21
N TYR A 56 -2.08 0.89 2.95
CA TYR A 56 -0.68 1.14 2.64
C TYR A 56 0.22 0.82 3.83
N ALA A 57 1.40 0.29 3.53
CA ALA A 57 2.47 0.11 4.51
C ALA A 57 3.36 1.36 4.57
N ILE A 58 3.93 1.66 5.74
CA ILE A 58 4.92 2.75 5.85
C ILE A 58 6.32 2.24 5.49
N HIS A 59 6.68 1.06 6.00
CA HIS A 59 7.95 0.41 5.72
C HIS A 59 7.71 -0.96 5.10
N VAL A 60 8.43 -1.26 4.01
CA VAL A 60 8.39 -2.57 3.33
C VAL A 60 9.83 -3.06 3.18
N ARG A 61 10.12 -4.29 3.62
CA ARG A 61 11.46 -4.91 3.56
C ARG A 61 11.55 -5.92 2.42
#